data_AF-A0A011WTF5-F1
#
_entry.id   AF-A0A011WTF5-F1
#
_cell.length_a   1.000
_cell.length_b   1.000
_cell.length_c   1.000
_cell.angle_alpha   90.00
_cell.angle_beta   90.00
_cell.angle_gamma   90.00
#
_symmetry.space_group_name_H-M   'P 1'
#
loop_
_entity.id
_entity.type
_entity.pdbx_description
1 polymer ?
#
loop_
_entity_poly.entity_id
_entity_poly.type
_entity_poly.pdbx_seq_one_letter_code
_entity_poly.pdbx_strand_id
1 'polypeptide(L)' 'MNKILKQLPCDKYAVLILDSAPPTSWNSNIVIIDGVSYESEIVYDLPNAIAVKSNETFVGKTLEYKNA' A
#
# COMPACT_ATOMS: atom_id res chain seq x y z
N MET A 1 0.85 10.57 1.80
CA MET A 1 1.03 9.92 0.48
C MET A 1 2.44 9.40 0.47
N ASN A 2 2.65 8.16 0.01
CA ASN A 2 3.96 7.51 0.04
C ASN A 2 4.31 7.00 -1.35
N LYS A 3 5.58 7.08 -1.74
CA LYS A 3 6.05 6.50 -3.00
C LYS A 3 6.25 4.99 -2.83
N ILE A 4 5.84 4.23 -3.83
CA ILE A 4 6.05 2.78 -3.87
C ILE A 4 7.44 2.50 -4.47
N LEU A 5 8.35 1.99 -3.65
CA LEU A 5 9.74 1.73 -4.03
C LEU A 5 9.94 0.33 -4.59
N LYS A 6 9.27 -0.66 -3.99
CA LYS A 6 9.35 -2.07 -4.39
C LYS A 6 8.00 -2.74 -4.18
N GLN A 7 7.80 -3.86 -4.85
CA GLN A 7 6.65 -4.73 -4.63
C GLN A 7 7.10 -6.18 -4.53
N LEU A 8 6.45 -6.95 -3.68
CA LEU A 8 6.62 -8.39 -3.55
C LEU A 8 5.27 -9.06 -3.87
N PRO A 9 5.18 -9.92 -4.91
CA PRO A 9 3.95 -10.64 -5.20
C PRO A 9 3.67 -11.67 -4.10
N CYS A 10 2.42 -11.77 -3.66
CA CYS A 10 1.97 -12.68 -2.61
C CYS A 10 0.53 -13.15 -2.90
N ASP A 11 0.40 -14.21 -3.71
CA ASP A 11 -0.89 -14.80 -4.10
C ASP A 11 -1.88 -13.78 -4.70
N LYS A 12 -2.90 -13.36 -3.94
CA LYS A 12 -3.90 -12.37 -4.32
C LYS A 12 -3.55 -10.93 -3.90
N TYR A 13 -2.39 -10.74 -3.27
CA TYR A 13 -1.89 -9.47 -2.78
C TYR A 13 -0.54 -9.11 -3.42
N ALA A 14 -0.26 -7.82 -3.45
CA ALA A 14 1.07 -7.27 -3.65
C ALA A 14 1.48 -6.53 -2.37
N VAL A 15 2.60 -6.95 -1.75
CA VAL A 15 3.20 -6.22 -0.62
C VAL A 15 4.03 -5.08 -1.19
N LEU A 16 3.62 -3.85 -0.89
CA LEU A 16 4.23 -2.62 -1.35
C LEU A 16 5.19 -2.12 -0.28
N ILE A 17 6.47 -1.97 -0.64
CA ILE A 17 7.47 -1.32 0.21
C ILE A 17 7.48 0.17 -0.16
N LEU A 18 7.22 0.99 0.85
CA LEU A 18 7.04 2.42 0.74
C LEU A 18 8.31 3.18 1.11
N ASP A 19 8.42 4.42 0.66
CA ASP A 19 9.50 5.34 1.05
C ASP A 19 9.47 5.76 2.52
N SER A 20 8.30 5.65 3.14
CA SER A 20 8.03 6.07 4.51
C SER A 20 6.93 5.21 5.13
N ALA A 21 6.84 5.22 6.46
CA ALA A 21 5.83 4.47 7.19
C ALA A 21 4.41 4.97 6.84
N PRO A 22 3.40 4.09 6.82
CA PRO A 22 2.02 4.53 6.83
C PRO A 22 1.74 5.48 8.02
N PRO A 23 0.93 6.53 7.83
CA PRO A 23 0.63 7.47 8.90
C PRO A 23 -0.14 6.76 10.02
N THR A 24 0.24 7.02 11.28
CA THR A 24 -0.40 6.42 12.46
C THR A 24 -1.86 6.83 12.63
N SER A 25 -2.27 7.95 12.03
CA SER A 25 -3.65 8.41 12.01
C SER A 25 -4.55 7.69 11.00
N TRP A 26 -3.97 6.87 10.11
CA TRP A 26 -4.73 6.14 9.11
C TRP A 26 -5.44 4.95 9.75
N ASN A 27 -6.77 4.97 9.69
CA ASN A 27 -7.67 4.00 10.34
C ASN A 27 -8.60 3.29 9.35
N SER A 28 -8.33 3.39 8.06
CA SER A 28 -9.05 2.67 7.01
C SER A 28 -8.25 1.47 6.54
N ASN A 29 -8.88 0.64 5.71
CA ASN A 29 -8.24 -0.43 4.95
C ASN A 29 -8.20 -0.11 3.45
N ILE A 30 -8.44 1.14 3.05
CA ILE A 30 -8.43 1.55 1.64
C ILE A 30 -7.27 2.50 1.34
N VAL A 31 -6.57 2.19 0.26
CA VAL A 31 -5.59 3.08 -0.36
C VAL A 31 -5.99 3.42 -1.78
N ILE A 32 -5.50 4.54 -2.27
CA ILE A 32 -5.73 5.02 -3.63
C ILE A 32 -4.39 5.04 -4.36
N ILE A 33 -4.35 4.40 -5.52
CA ILE A 33 -3.17 4.38 -6.40
C ILE A 33 -3.66 4.75 -7.81
N ASP A 34 -3.09 5.79 -8.41
CA ASP A 34 -3.54 6.37 -9.70
C ASP A 34 -5.06 6.65 -9.77
N GLY A 35 -5.66 7.10 -8.66
CA GLY A 35 -7.09 7.40 -8.59
C GLY A 35 -8.00 6.17 -8.43
N VAL A 36 -7.45 4.95 -8.41
CA VAL A 36 -8.20 3.70 -8.18
C VAL A 36 -8.08 3.30 -6.72
N SER A 37 -9.21 2.92 -6.09
CA SER A 37 -9.25 2.45 -4.71
C SER A 37 -8.98 0.95 -4.62
N TYR A 38 -8.12 0.55 -3.69
CA TYR A 38 -7.79 -0.84 -3.42
C TYR A 38 -7.93 -1.17 -1.93
N GLU A 39 -8.41 -2.38 -1.64
CA GLU A 39 -8.34 -2.96 -0.28
C GLU A 39 -6.88 -3.21 0.10
N SER A 40 -6.55 -2.94 1.35
CA SER A 40 -5.20 -3.00 1.87
C SER A 40 -5.15 -3.46 3.32
N GLU A 41 -4.02 -4.04 3.71
CA GLU A 41 -3.75 -4.56 5.04
C GLU A 41 -2.34 -4.15 5.49
N ILE A 42 -2.20 -3.77 6.76
CA ILE A 42 -0.89 -3.43 7.34
C ILE A 42 -0.08 -4.71 7.51
N VAL A 43 1.17 -4.72 7.03
CA VAL A 43 2.09 -5.85 7.21
C VAL A 43 2.97 -5.57 8.43
N TYR A 44 2.57 -6.08 9.59
CA TYR A 44 3.23 -5.78 10.87
C TYR A 44 4.69 -6.22 10.94
N ASP A 45 5.05 -7.28 10.22
CA ASP A 45 6.41 -7.83 10.22
C ASP A 45 7.40 -7.06 9.32
N LEU A 46 6.89 -6.19 8.44
CA LEU A 46 7.71 -5.43 7.50
C LEU A 46 7.54 -3.93 7.71
N PRO A 47 8.60 -3.19 8.10
CA PRO A 47 8.51 -1.75 8.25
C PRO A 47 8.23 -1.10 6.89
N ASN A 48 7.47 0.00 6.93
CA ASN A 48 7.10 0.78 5.74
C ASN A 48 6.43 -0.07 4.65
N ALA A 49 5.69 -1.11 5.04
CA ALA A 49 5.03 -1.99 4.10
C ALA A 49 3.52 -2.03 4.29
N ILE A 50 2.83 -2.21 3.18
CA ILE A 50 1.39 -2.40 3.13
C ILE A 50 1.05 -3.45 2.07
N ALA A 51 0.18 -4.39 2.39
CA ALA A 51 -0.34 -5.34 1.42
C ALA A 51 -1.54 -4.70 0.72
N VAL A 52 -1.59 -4.78 -0.61
CA VAL A 52 -2.73 -4.35 -1.41
C VAL A 52 -3.28 -5.55 -2.15
N LYS A 53 -4.59 -5.75 -2.13
CA LYS A 53 -5.27 -6.89 -2.75
C LYS A 53 -5.40 -6.68 -4.26
N SER A 54 -4.29 -6.83 -4.96
CA SER A 54 -4.18 -6.73 -6.41
C SER A 54 -2.90 -7.42 -6.89
N ASN A 55 -2.92 -7.89 -8.13
CA ASN A 55 -1.76 -8.47 -8.82
C ASN A 55 -1.15 -7.51 -9.85
N GLU A 56 -1.61 -6.25 -9.86
CA GLU A 56 -1.06 -5.21 -10.72
C GLU A 56 0.34 -4.76 -10.26
N THR A 57 1.03 -4.02 -11.13
CA THR A 57 2.33 -3.43 -10.82
C THR A 57 2.18 -1.98 -10.41
N PHE A 58 2.71 -1.65 -9.24
CA PHE A 58 2.59 -0.32 -8.63
C PHE A 58 3.93 0.37 -8.37
N VAL A 59 5.06 -0.28 -8.64
CA VAL A 59 6.39 0.31 -8.44
C VAL A 59 6.52 1.63 -9.19
N GLY A 60 6.98 2.67 -8.50
CA GLY A 60 7.14 4.02 -9.04
C GLY A 60 5.90 4.90 -8.94
N LYS A 61 4.73 4.34 -8.63
CA LYS A 61 3.49 5.09 -8.38
C LYS A 61 3.46 5.68 -6.97
N THR A 62 2.47 6.53 -6.74
CA THR A 62 2.18 7.11 -5.42
C THR A 62 0.95 6.46 -4.82
N LEU A 63 1.05 6.11 -3.54
CA LEU A 63 -0.04 5.60 -2.73
C LEU A 63 -0.59 6.71 -1.83
N GLU A 64 -1.90 6.85 -1.83
CA GLU A 64 -2.64 7.76 -0.96
C GLU A 64 -3.49 6.97 0.04
N TYR A 65 -3.63 7.51 1.24
CA TYR A 65 -4.36 6.88 2.33
C TYR A 65 -5.77 7.48 2.38
N LYS A 66 -6.79 6.64 2.21
CA LYS A 66 -8.16 7.08 2.42
C LYS A 66 -8.45 7.07 3.91
N ASN A 67 -8.95 8.17 4.47
CA ASN A 67 -9.46 8.17 5.84
C ASN A 67 -10.89 7.60 5.86
N ALA A 68 -11.25 6.91 6.94
CA ALA A 68 -12.60 6.42 7.17
C ALA A 68 -13.58 7.56 7.47
#